data_AF-A0A949XUI2-F1
#
_entry.id   AF-A0A949XUI2-F1
#
_cell.length_a   1.000
_cell.length_b   1.000
_cell.length_c   1.000
_cell.angle_alpha   90.00
_cell.angle_beta   90.00
_cell.angle_gamma   90.00
#
_symmetry.space_group_name_H-M   'P 1'
#
loop_
_entity.id
_entity.type
_entity.pdbx_description
1 polymer ?
#
loop_
_entity_poly.entity_id
_entity_poly.type
_entity_poly.pdbx_seq_one_letter_code
_entity_poly.pdbx_strand_id
1 'polypeptide(L)' 'MYLKSIHLRHWGCHDDLPIAFDEGLNICIGPNGAGKSTLYHAIVA' A
#
# COMPACT_ATOMS: atom_id res chain seq x y z
N MET A 1 -16.60 4.67 -3.07
CA MET A 1 -15.65 4.26 -2.02
C MET A 1 -14.38 5.07 -2.21
N TYR A 2 -13.83 5.66 -1.14
CA TYR A 2 -12.56 6.42 -1.18
C TYR A 2 -11.62 5.87 -0.09
N LEU A 3 -10.36 5.64 -0.45
CA LEU A 3 -9.32 5.20 0.50
C LEU A 3 -8.73 6.43 1.17
N LYS A 4 -8.74 6.48 2.51
CA LYS A 4 -8.08 7.55 3.29
C LYS A 4 -6.73 7.12 3.84
N SER A 5 -6.66 5.88 4.33
CA SER A 5 -5.46 5.33 4.94
C SER A 5 -5.52 3.81 4.94
N ILE A 6 -4.36 3.17 4.91
CA ILE A 6 -4.21 1.76 5.24
C ILE A 6 -3.07 1.57 6.24
N HIS A 7 -3.15 0.51 7.05
CA HIS A 7 -2.05 0.07 7.89
C HIS A 7 -1.82 -1.42 7.66
N LEU A 8 -0.71 -1.77 7.02
CA LEU A 8 -0.31 -3.15 6.80
C LEU A 8 0.56 -3.62 7.97
N ARG A 9 0.23 -4.79 8.54
CA ARG A 9 1.06 -5.46 9.54
C ARG A 9 1.25 -6.92 9.16
N HIS A 10 2.52 -7.36 9.14
CA HIS A 10 2.92 -8.72 8.77
C HIS A 10 2.30 -9.20 7.44
N TRP A 11 2.34 -8.35 6.41
CA TRP A 11 1.74 -8.61 5.10
C TRP A 11 2.78 -8.63 3.98
N GLY A 12 3.03 -9.83 3.44
CA GLY A 12 4.03 -10.04 2.39
C GLY A 12 5.43 -9.63 2.86
N CYS A 13 5.98 -8.55 2.29
CA CYS A 13 7.29 -8.01 2.67
C CYS A 13 7.22 -6.80 3.62
N HIS A 14 6.01 -6.43 4.08
CA HIS A 14 5.79 -5.29 4.97
C HIS A 14 5.47 -5.77 6.38
N ASP A 15 6.37 -5.53 7.33
CA ASP A 15 6.12 -5.85 8.74
C ASP A 15 5.22 -4.82 9.41
N ASP A 16 5.46 -3.53 9.16
CA ASP A 16 4.67 -2.41 9.68
C ASP A 16 4.70 -1.23 8.70
N LEU A 17 3.60 -0.98 7.99
CA LEU A 17 3.55 0.07 6.96
C LEU A 17 2.23 0.88 7.03
N PRO A 18 2.26 2.09 7.62
CA PRO A 18 1.16 3.05 7.53
C PRO A 18 1.25 3.86 6.22
N ILE A 19 0.13 4.02 5.53
CA ILE A 19 0.00 4.83 4.32
C ILE A 19 -1.24 5.71 4.44
N ALA A 20 -1.05 7.00 4.20
CA ALA A 20 -2.16 7.94 4.00
C ALA A 20 -2.33 8.20 2.50
N PHE A 21 -3.57 8.40 2.07
CA PHE A 21 -3.92 8.72 0.69
C PHE A 21 -4.50 10.12 0.62
N ASP A 22 -4.03 10.89 -0.35
CA ASP A 22 -4.55 12.22 -0.64
C ASP A 22 -5.57 12.18 -1.78
N GLU A 23 -6.34 13.26 -1.94
CA GLU A 23 -7.18 13.43 -3.13
C GLU A 23 -6.33 13.55 -4.40
N GLY A 24 -6.84 13.03 -5.52
CA GLY A 24 -6.13 13.02 -6.79
C GLY A 24 -5.23 11.80 -6.98
N LEU A 25 -4.10 11.99 -7.66
CA LEU A 25 -3.24 10.89 -8.10
C LEU A 25 -2.14 10.59 -7.08
N ASN A 26 -2.22 9.42 -6.46
CA ASN A 26 -1.19 8.88 -5.58
C ASN A 26 -0.34 7.87 -6.38
N ILE A 27 0.98 8.03 -6.39
CA ILE A 27 1.89 7.18 -7.19
C ILE A 27 2.74 6.31 -6.26
N CYS A 28 2.72 5.00 -6.46
CA CYS A 28 3.56 4.04 -5.73
C CYS A 28 4.81 3.69 -6.56
N ILE A 29 5.99 4.11 -6.11
CA ILE A 29 7.27 3.92 -6.81
C ILE A 29 8.25 3.17 -5.91
N GLY A 30 9.06 2.30 -6.50
CA GLY A 30 10.12 1.57 -5.81
C GLY A 30 10.73 0.48 -6.69
N PRO A 31 11.87 -0.11 -6.29
CA PRO A 31 12.52 -1.17 -7.04
C PRO A 31 11.67 -2.46 -7.13
N ASN A 32 12.10 -3.41 -7.96
CA ASN A 32 11.49 -4.75 -7.99
C ASN A 32 11.63 -5.41 -6.61
N GLY A 33 10.58 -6.13 -6.19
CA GLY A 33 10.53 -6.73 -4.85
C GLY A 33 10.12 -5.79 -3.71
N ALA A 34 9.99 -4.47 -3.94
CA ALA A 34 9.61 -3.51 -2.89
C ALA A 34 8.14 -3.62 -2.40
N GLY A 35 7.39 -4.62 -2.83
CA GLY A 35 6.02 -4.84 -2.34
C GLY A 35 4.94 -3.95 -2.92
N LYS A 36 5.15 -3.32 -4.09
CA LYS A 36 4.14 -2.49 -4.77
C LYS A 36 2.87 -3.28 -5.11
N SER A 37 3.00 -4.40 -5.82
CA SER A 37 1.87 -5.28 -6.12
C SER A 37 1.25 -5.89 -4.85
N THR A 38 2.08 -6.20 -3.86
CA THR A 38 1.65 -6.69 -2.54
C THR A 38 0.74 -5.68 -1.81
N LEU A 39 1.06 -4.39 -1.90
CA LEU A 39 0.23 -3.30 -1.39
C LEU A 39 -1.14 -3.28 -2.10
N TYR A 40 -1.16 -3.34 -3.43
CA TYR A 40 -2.43 -3.35 -4.18
C TYR A 40 -3.28 -4.58 -3.89
N HIS A 41 -2.68 -5.76 -3.69
CA HIS A 41 -3.40 -6.95 -3.27
C HIS A 41 -4.03 -6.80 -1.88
N ALA A 42 -3.38 -6.08 -0.97
CA ALA A 42 -3.93 -5.80 0.36
C ALA A 42 -5.20 -4.94 0.34
N ILE A 43 -5.39 -4.12 -0.71
CA ILE A 43 -6.56 -3.26 -0.87
C ILE A 43 -7.77 -4.03 -1.41
N VAL A 44 -7.52 -5.10 -2.19
CA VAL A 44 -8.55 -5.90 -2.85
C VAL A 44 -8.98 -7.12 -2.02
N ALA A 45 -8.09 -7.65 -1.17
CA ALA A 45 -8.34 -8.78 -0.28
C ALA A 45 -9.36 -8.46 0.82
#